data_AF-A0A8S1ARC7-F1
#
_entry.id   AF-A0A8S1ARC7-F1
#
_cell.length_a   1.000
_cell.length_b   1.000
_cell.length_c   1.000
_cell.angle_alpha   90.00
_cell.angle_beta   90.00
_cell.angle_gamma   90.00
#
_symmetry.space_group_name_H-M   'P 1'
#
loop_
_entity.id
_entity.type
_entity.pdbx_description
1 polymer ?
#
loop_
_entity_poly.entity_id
_entity_poly.type
_entity_poly.pdbx_seq_one_letter_code
_entity_poly.pdbx_strand_id
1 'polypeptide(L)'
;MTVFELFSYNYSRDDEEIYKEFSEIANEVIPQLMKAESSGHSARSILKDPECFASLLRFYDGICKWEEGSQTPILHIGWAKPLVSTISKFDAEVRAQVNIICKPDTDEHKDSLKTERSTDNTLSIGENSQWNNNSENTELSVREQLTAAVNSRPWVTLYSHKMAALKSLLLSERLNTHALQLQLTAQSQLQRPQGPSKKRDVDNSKKPKPTARAKRARRER
;
A
#
# COMPACT_ATOMS: atom_id res chain seq x y z
N MET A 1 -12.31 -11.67 -13.67
CA MET A 1 -11.02 -11.46 -13.01
C MET A 1 -11.25 -10.62 -11.77
N THR A 2 -11.03 -11.17 -10.57
CA THR A 2 -11.18 -10.38 -9.33
C THR A 2 -9.88 -9.60 -9.09
N VAL A 3 -9.94 -8.44 -8.42
CA VAL A 3 -8.76 -7.58 -8.18
C VAL A 3 -7.63 -8.33 -7.44
N PHE A 4 -7.95 -9.41 -6.73
CA PHE A 4 -6.98 -10.28 -6.07
C PHE A 4 -6.12 -11.09 -7.05
N GLU A 5 -6.63 -11.40 -8.25
CA GLU A 5 -5.91 -12.16 -9.28
C GLU A 5 -4.83 -11.31 -9.97
N LEU A 6 -4.98 -9.97 -9.99
CA LEU A 6 -3.96 -9.06 -10.53
C LEU A 6 -2.62 -9.13 -9.79
N PHE A 7 -2.60 -9.62 -8.54
CA PHE A 7 -1.39 -9.70 -7.73
C PHE A 7 -0.27 -10.55 -8.36
N SER A 8 -0.60 -11.43 -9.32
CA SER A 8 0.39 -12.29 -9.98
C SER A 8 0.69 -11.88 -11.43
N TYR A 9 0.14 -10.76 -11.91
CA TYR A 9 0.36 -10.29 -13.27
C TYR A 9 1.17 -9.00 -13.29
N ASN A 10 2.02 -8.87 -14.31
CA ASN A 10 2.70 -7.61 -14.62
C ASN A 10 1.96 -6.95 -15.77
N TYR A 11 1.67 -5.66 -15.65
CA TYR A 11 1.07 -4.88 -16.72
C TYR A 11 1.96 -4.83 -17.96
N SER A 12 1.35 -5.10 -19.11
CA SER A 12 1.93 -5.00 -20.44
C SER A 12 1.07 -4.13 -21.36
N ARG A 13 1.58 -3.78 -22.54
CA ARG A 13 0.81 -3.01 -23.53
C ARG A 13 -0.41 -3.76 -24.06
N ASP A 14 -0.42 -5.09 -23.94
CA ASP A 14 -1.56 -5.90 -24.39
C ASP A 14 -2.73 -5.83 -23.38
N ASP A 15 -2.51 -5.30 -22.17
CA ASP A 15 -3.50 -5.17 -21.10
C ASP A 15 -4.24 -3.81 -21.10
N GLU A 16 -4.21 -3.08 -22.22
CA GLU A 16 -4.83 -1.74 -22.34
C GLU A 16 -6.34 -1.73 -22.06
N GLU A 17 -7.05 -2.81 -22.39
CA GLU A 17 -8.50 -2.91 -22.16
C GLU A 17 -8.81 -3.00 -20.66
N ILE A 18 -8.12 -3.87 -19.95
CA ILE A 18 -8.23 -4.04 -18.50
C ILE A 18 -7.82 -2.75 -17.77
N TYR A 19 -6.78 -2.07 -18.25
CA TYR A 19 -6.39 -0.75 -17.72
C TYR A 19 -7.53 0.28 -17.83
N LYS A 20 -8.21 0.34 -18.98
CA LYS A 20 -9.32 1.27 -19.20
C LYS A 20 -10.48 0.98 -18.26
N GLU A 21 -10.84 -0.29 -18.07
CA GLU A 21 -11.89 -0.68 -17.11
C GLU A 21 -11.55 -0.23 -15.67
N PHE A 22 -10.33 -0.51 -15.19
CA PHE A 22 -9.94 -0.07 -13.85
C PHE A 22 -9.88 1.45 -13.72
N SER A 23 -9.44 2.15 -14.78
CA SER A 23 -9.42 3.60 -14.81
C SER A 23 -10.83 4.18 -14.74
N GLU A 24 -11.78 3.62 -15.49
CA GLU A 24 -13.20 4.03 -15.45
C GLU A 24 -13.80 3.79 -14.07
N ILE A 25 -13.57 2.60 -13.49
CA ILE A 25 -14.04 2.28 -12.14
C ILE A 25 -13.49 3.28 -11.10
N ALA A 26 -12.18 3.52 -11.13
CA ALA A 26 -11.49 4.38 -10.16
C ALA A 26 -11.85 5.86 -10.29
N ASN A 27 -12.00 6.34 -11.52
CA ASN A 27 -12.08 7.76 -11.82
C ASN A 27 -13.51 8.24 -12.13
N GLU A 28 -14.43 7.34 -12.49
CA GLU A 28 -15.82 7.68 -12.78
C GLU A 28 -16.80 6.98 -11.83
N VAL A 29 -16.81 5.64 -11.80
CA VAL A 29 -17.83 4.87 -11.07
C VAL A 29 -17.75 5.10 -9.56
N ILE A 30 -16.56 4.96 -8.95
CA ILE A 30 -16.38 5.16 -7.52
C ILE A 30 -16.74 6.61 -7.11
N PRO A 31 -16.21 7.67 -7.77
CA PRO A 31 -16.60 9.04 -7.45
C PRO A 31 -18.10 9.32 -7.60
N GLN A 32 -18.76 8.76 -8.62
CA GLN A 32 -20.20 8.90 -8.80
C GLN A 32 -20.99 8.24 -7.67
N LEU A 33 -20.62 7.01 -7.29
CA LEU A 33 -21.22 6.30 -6.16
C LEU A 33 -21.06 7.11 -4.86
N MET A 34 -19.85 7.60 -4.59
CA MET A 34 -19.58 8.41 -3.39
C MET A 34 -20.39 9.70 -3.37
N LYS A 35 -20.63 10.32 -4.53
CA LYS A 35 -21.47 11.52 -4.64
C LYS A 35 -22.94 11.20 -4.41
N ALA A 36 -23.45 10.11 -5.00
CA ALA A 36 -24.82 9.66 -4.79
C ALA A 36 -25.07 9.34 -3.32
N GLU A 37 -24.15 8.59 -2.70
CA GLU A 37 -24.20 8.20 -1.30
C GLU A 37 -23.85 9.34 -0.34
N SER A 38 -23.38 10.49 -0.83
CA SER A 38 -23.27 11.72 -0.01
C SER A 38 -24.59 12.53 -0.01
N SER A 39 -25.58 12.15 -0.81
CA SER A 39 -26.77 12.94 -1.10
C SER A 39 -28.06 12.18 -0.72
N GLY A 40 -28.78 12.61 0.32
CA GLY A 40 -30.07 12.02 0.73
C GLY A 40 -30.13 11.56 2.20
N HIS A 41 -31.27 11.01 2.63
CA HIS A 41 -31.46 10.53 4.02
C HIS A 41 -30.73 9.20 4.30
N SER A 42 -30.47 8.38 3.26
CA SER A 42 -29.63 7.16 3.35
C SER A 42 -28.13 7.43 3.16
N ALA A 43 -27.73 8.69 2.92
CA ALA A 43 -26.36 9.12 2.60
C ALA A 43 -25.30 8.91 3.71
N ARG A 44 -25.65 8.11 4.72
CA ARG A 44 -24.85 7.83 5.89
C ARG A 44 -24.53 6.35 6.03
N SER A 45 -24.95 5.47 5.10
CA SER A 45 -24.68 4.03 5.24
C SER A 45 -23.26 3.68 4.78
N ILE A 46 -22.94 3.88 3.50
CA ILE A 46 -21.65 3.42 2.94
C ILE A 46 -20.44 4.17 3.51
N LEU A 47 -20.59 5.48 3.75
CA LEU A 47 -19.51 6.35 4.25
C LEU A 47 -19.26 6.20 5.75
N LYS A 48 -20.17 5.53 6.46
CA LYS A 48 -20.04 5.15 7.87
C LYS A 48 -19.64 3.70 8.06
N ASP A 49 -19.70 2.89 7.01
CA ASP A 49 -19.32 1.50 7.03
C ASP A 49 -17.80 1.34 6.84
N PRO A 50 -17.07 0.86 7.86
CA PRO A 50 -15.64 0.60 7.75
C PRO A 50 -15.30 -0.54 6.78
N GLU A 51 -16.21 -1.47 6.47
CA GLU A 51 -15.99 -2.51 5.45
C GLU A 51 -15.88 -1.92 4.03
N CYS A 52 -16.67 -0.89 3.75
CA CYS A 52 -16.61 -0.17 2.47
C CYS A 52 -15.26 0.55 2.32
N PHE A 53 -14.74 1.14 3.39
CA PHE A 53 -13.39 1.71 3.38
C PHE A 53 -12.32 0.63 3.18
N ALA A 54 -12.41 -0.51 3.88
CA ALA A 54 -11.49 -1.63 3.70
C ALA A 54 -11.50 -2.17 2.25
N SER A 55 -12.68 -2.27 1.64
CA SER A 55 -12.85 -2.70 0.24
C SER A 55 -12.23 -1.72 -0.75
N LEU A 56 -12.38 -0.42 -0.52
CA LEU A 56 -11.70 0.63 -1.29
C LEU A 56 -10.18 0.47 -1.20
N LEU A 57 -9.64 0.28 0.00
CA LEU A 57 -8.19 0.09 0.18
C LEU A 57 -7.70 -1.17 -0.55
N ARG A 58 -8.45 -2.26 -0.49
CA ARG A 58 -8.13 -3.51 -1.21
C ARG A 58 -8.12 -3.31 -2.73
N PHE A 59 -9.03 -2.51 -3.27
CA PHE A 59 -9.06 -2.17 -4.69
C PHE A 59 -7.78 -1.46 -5.13
N TYR A 60 -7.38 -0.39 -4.43
CA TYR A 60 -6.18 0.36 -4.76
C TYR A 60 -4.88 -0.39 -4.44
N ASP A 61 -4.89 -1.29 -3.45
CA ASP A 61 -3.77 -2.19 -3.18
C ASP A 61 -3.50 -3.16 -4.34
N GLY A 62 -4.56 -3.70 -4.95
CA GLY A 62 -4.48 -4.49 -6.18
C GLY A 62 -3.76 -3.75 -7.32
N ILE A 63 -4.17 -2.50 -7.58
CA ILE A 63 -3.58 -1.68 -8.65
C ILE A 63 -2.13 -1.32 -8.31
N CYS A 64 -1.85 -0.94 -7.06
CA CYS A 64 -0.48 -0.65 -6.62
C CYS A 64 0.42 -1.87 -6.79
N LYS A 65 -0.10 -3.08 -6.51
CA LYS A 65 0.64 -4.31 -6.73
C LYS A 65 0.84 -4.65 -8.20
N TRP A 66 -0.18 -4.45 -9.02
CA TRP A 66 -0.10 -4.65 -10.46
C TRP A 66 0.98 -3.77 -11.10
N GLU A 67 1.23 -2.59 -10.55
CA GLU A 67 2.32 -1.72 -10.97
C GLU A 67 3.71 -2.23 -10.57
N GLU A 68 3.84 -2.97 -9.46
CA GLU A 68 5.12 -3.48 -8.99
C GLU A 68 5.68 -4.53 -9.95
N GLY A 69 6.86 -4.29 -10.51
CA GLY A 69 7.48 -5.19 -11.51
C GLY A 69 7.08 -4.89 -12.96
N SER A 70 6.09 -4.01 -13.17
CA SER A 70 5.68 -3.56 -14.50
C SER A 70 6.68 -2.56 -15.10
N GLN A 71 6.89 -2.62 -16.42
CA GLN A 71 7.83 -1.74 -17.12
C GLN A 71 7.32 -0.30 -17.24
N THR A 72 6.00 -0.12 -17.22
CA THR A 72 5.33 1.16 -17.34
C THR A 72 4.54 1.45 -16.06
N PRO A 73 4.67 2.66 -15.48
CA PRO A 73 3.89 3.04 -14.32
C PRO A 73 2.40 3.09 -14.67
N ILE A 74 1.57 2.64 -13.74
CA ILE A 74 0.11 2.60 -13.88
C ILE A 74 -0.49 3.81 -13.15
N LEU A 75 0.01 4.10 -11.94
CA LEU A 75 -0.51 5.14 -11.06
C LEU A 75 0.16 6.48 -11.32
N HIS A 76 -0.59 7.39 -11.93
CA HIS A 76 -0.22 8.79 -12.12
C HIS A 76 -1.18 9.73 -11.37
N ILE A 77 -0.97 11.04 -11.50
CA ILE A 77 -1.78 12.07 -10.81
C ILE A 77 -3.29 11.96 -11.09
N GLY A 78 -3.66 11.39 -12.23
CA GLY A 78 -5.05 11.14 -12.64
C GLY A 78 -5.76 10.10 -11.77
N TRP A 79 -5.01 9.20 -11.14
CA TRP A 79 -5.52 8.22 -10.16
C TRP A 79 -5.49 8.78 -8.74
N ALA A 80 -4.43 9.50 -8.40
CA ALA A 80 -4.21 9.99 -7.05
C ALA A 80 -5.24 11.03 -6.60
N LYS A 81 -5.62 11.96 -7.49
CA LYS A 81 -6.58 13.01 -7.14
C LYS A 81 -7.98 12.43 -6.83
N PRO A 82 -8.59 11.58 -7.68
CA PRO A 82 -9.86 10.93 -7.37
C PRO A 82 -9.79 10.06 -6.11
N LEU A 83 -8.72 9.28 -5.92
CA LEU A 83 -8.54 8.46 -4.71
C LEU A 83 -8.58 9.33 -3.45
N VAL A 84 -7.75 10.38 -3.38
CA VAL A 84 -7.66 11.23 -2.19
C VAL A 84 -8.98 11.97 -1.93
N SER A 85 -9.67 12.38 -2.98
CA SER A 85 -11.02 12.95 -2.88
C SER A 85 -12.00 11.96 -2.25
N THR A 86 -11.98 10.70 -2.71
CA THR A 86 -12.82 9.62 -2.19
C THR A 86 -12.50 9.28 -0.73
N ILE A 87 -11.22 9.12 -0.37
CA ILE A 87 -10.80 8.85 1.02
C ILE A 87 -11.29 9.98 1.95
N SER A 88 -11.24 11.23 1.48
CA SER A 88 -11.69 12.40 2.26
C SER A 88 -13.20 12.41 2.54
N LYS A 89 -14.00 11.54 1.91
CA LYS A 89 -15.42 11.35 2.23
C LYS A 89 -15.66 10.44 3.43
N PHE A 90 -14.67 9.63 3.81
CA PHE A 90 -14.74 8.81 5.01
C PHE A 90 -14.22 9.59 6.22
N ASP A 91 -15.09 9.74 7.21
CA ASP A 91 -14.72 10.39 8.47
C ASP A 91 -13.57 9.65 9.16
N ALA A 92 -12.76 10.40 9.92
CA ALA A 92 -11.60 9.84 10.62
C ALA A 92 -11.96 8.66 11.52
N GLU A 93 -13.11 8.72 12.19
CA GLU A 93 -13.60 7.67 13.06
C GLU A 93 -13.89 6.36 12.31
N VAL A 94 -14.40 6.45 11.08
CA VAL A 94 -14.71 5.29 10.23
C VAL A 94 -13.40 4.67 9.74
N ARG A 95 -12.47 5.51 9.28
CA ARG A 95 -11.14 5.05 8.82
C ARG A 95 -10.38 4.35 9.95
N ALA A 96 -10.41 4.90 11.16
CA ALA A 96 -9.72 4.34 12.34
C ALA A 96 -10.26 2.99 12.82
N GLN A 97 -11.47 2.58 12.40
CA GLN A 97 -12.05 1.28 12.74
C GLN A 97 -11.46 0.12 11.93
N VAL A 98 -10.83 0.41 10.79
CA VAL A 98 -10.24 -0.62 9.93
C VAL A 98 -8.87 -1.05 10.47
N ASN A 99 -8.71 -2.35 10.72
CA ASN A 99 -7.43 -2.94 11.08
C ASN A 99 -6.59 -3.25 9.83
N ILE A 100 -5.56 -2.43 9.58
CA ILE A 100 -4.68 -2.58 8.42
C ILE A 100 -3.47 -3.46 8.77
N ILE A 101 -3.35 -4.62 8.12
CA ILE A 101 -2.20 -5.53 8.17
C ILE A 101 -1.36 -5.30 6.92
N CYS A 102 -0.05 -5.11 7.04
CA CYS A 102 0.84 -4.94 5.88
C CYS A 102 1.66 -6.21 5.68
N LYS A 103 1.66 -6.75 4.46
CA LYS A 103 2.49 -7.88 4.02
C LYS A 103 3.12 -7.58 2.65
N PRO A 104 3.94 -6.53 2.52
CA PRO A 104 4.76 -6.38 1.33
C PRO A 104 5.72 -7.55 1.22
N ASP A 105 5.88 -8.11 0.00
CA ASP A 105 6.88 -9.14 -0.29
C ASP A 105 8.24 -8.63 0.12
N THR A 106 8.63 -9.00 1.33
CA THR A 106 9.93 -8.76 1.88
C THR A 106 10.64 -10.07 1.64
N ASP A 107 11.57 -10.11 0.69
CA ASP A 107 12.60 -11.14 0.67
C ASP A 107 13.05 -11.36 2.11
N GLU A 108 13.05 -12.61 2.60
CA GLU A 108 13.36 -12.93 3.98
C GLU A 108 14.72 -12.34 4.41
N HIS A 109 14.68 -11.15 4.98
CA HIS A 109 15.76 -10.62 5.77
C HIS A 109 15.14 -9.99 7.01
N LYS A 110 15.14 -10.79 8.08
CA LYS A 110 14.91 -10.35 9.44
C LYS A 110 15.67 -9.05 9.68
N ASP A 111 14.96 -7.97 9.98
CA ASP A 111 15.46 -7.06 10.99
C ASP A 111 14.34 -6.54 11.88
N SER A 112 14.56 -6.72 13.17
CA SER A 112 13.59 -6.54 14.23
C SER A 112 13.70 -5.13 14.76
N LEU A 113 12.73 -4.27 14.46
CA LEU A 113 12.60 -2.99 15.16
C LEU A 113 11.69 -3.17 16.38
N LYS A 114 12.37 -3.37 17.51
CA LYS A 114 11.85 -3.38 18.87
C LYS A 114 11.08 -2.09 19.16
N THR A 115 9.82 -2.20 19.56
CA THR A 115 9.13 -1.10 20.25
C THR A 115 9.50 -1.16 21.72
N GLU A 116 10.29 -0.17 22.16
CA GLU A 116 10.59 0.08 23.56
C GLU A 116 9.29 0.35 24.33
N ARG A 117 9.12 -0.35 25.45
CA ARG A 117 8.11 -0.02 26.45
C ARG A 117 8.85 0.22 27.76
N SER A 118 8.83 1.49 28.17
CA SER A 118 9.43 1.98 29.40
C SER A 118 8.87 1.26 30.62
N THR A 119 9.80 0.93 31.51
CA THR A 119 9.63 0.35 32.83
C THR A 119 8.88 1.30 33.76
N ASP A 120 7.84 0.81 34.43
CA ASP A 120 7.63 1.13 35.84
C ASP A 120 7.24 -0.16 36.59
N ASN A 121 7.83 -0.32 37.75
CA ASN A 121 7.92 -1.56 38.53
C ASN A 121 7.05 -1.42 39.80
N THR A 122 6.94 -2.50 40.62
CA THR A 122 6.39 -2.54 42.01
C THR A 122 4.91 -3.02 42.03
N LEU A 123 4.47 -4.18 42.55
CA LEU A 123 4.96 -5.16 43.54
C LEU A 123 4.45 -6.59 43.28
N SER A 124 5.26 -7.54 43.73
CA SER A 124 4.99 -8.95 43.98
C SER A 124 4.05 -9.19 45.18
N ILE A 125 3.09 -10.10 45.04
CA ILE A 125 2.74 -11.11 46.05
C ILE A 125 2.38 -12.39 45.28
N GLY A 126 3.10 -13.47 45.56
CA GLY A 126 2.78 -14.80 45.03
C GLY A 126 1.76 -15.51 45.91
N GLU A 127 1.07 -16.50 45.34
CA GLU A 127 1.01 -17.85 45.91
C GLU A 127 0.33 -18.81 44.93
N ASN A 128 0.63 -20.07 45.21
CA ASN A 128 0.62 -21.26 44.37
C ASN A 128 -0.74 -21.98 44.40
N SER A 129 -1.16 -22.57 43.29
CA SER A 129 -1.82 -23.90 43.18
C SER A 129 -2.50 -24.00 41.81
N GLN A 130 -1.97 -24.82 40.89
CA GLN A 130 -2.38 -26.22 40.72
C GLN A 130 -3.59 -26.38 39.79
N TRP A 131 -3.26 -26.74 38.54
CA TRP A 131 -3.98 -27.64 37.62
C TRP A 131 -5.50 -27.73 37.73
N ASN A 132 -6.19 -27.29 36.67
CA ASN A 132 -7.24 -28.14 36.10
C ASN A 132 -7.34 -27.94 34.59
N ASN A 133 -6.90 -28.95 33.85
CA ASN A 133 -7.39 -29.21 32.51
C ASN A 133 -8.87 -29.56 32.66
N ASN A 134 -9.76 -28.63 32.36
CA ASN A 134 -11.10 -29.00 31.95
C ASN A 134 -11.38 -28.34 30.60
N SER A 135 -11.64 -29.20 29.63
CA SER A 135 -12.17 -28.84 28.32
C SER A 135 -13.55 -28.24 28.54
N GLU A 136 -13.61 -26.92 28.70
CA GLU A 136 -14.85 -26.18 28.52
C GLU A 136 -14.88 -25.70 27.08
N ASN A 137 -15.57 -26.50 26.26
CA ASN A 137 -16.26 -25.99 25.09
C ASN A 137 -17.21 -24.89 25.59
N THR A 138 -16.73 -23.65 25.64
CA THR A 138 -17.61 -22.49 25.76
C THR A 138 -18.33 -22.37 24.42
N GLU A 139 -19.41 -23.13 24.29
CA GLU A 139 -20.35 -23.02 23.18
C GLU A 139 -20.98 -21.63 23.27
N LEU A 140 -20.32 -20.66 22.63
CA LEU A 140 -20.78 -19.27 22.61
C LEU A 140 -22.22 -19.27 22.09
N SER A 141 -23.12 -18.67 22.84
CA SER A 141 -24.51 -18.49 22.40
C SER A 141 -24.51 -17.86 21.02
N VAL A 142 -25.38 -18.32 20.11
CA VAL A 142 -25.53 -17.74 18.76
C VAL A 142 -25.64 -16.21 18.83
N ARG A 143 -26.27 -15.68 19.89
CA ARG A 143 -26.38 -14.25 20.15
C ARG A 143 -25.04 -13.57 20.47
N GLU A 144 -24.17 -14.25 21.20
CA GLU A 144 -22.84 -13.77 21.57
C GLU A 144 -21.85 -13.91 20.42
N GLN A 145 -21.97 -14.97 19.60
CA GLN A 145 -21.28 -15.09 18.32
C GLN A 145 -21.72 -14.00 17.33
N LEU A 146 -23.02 -13.74 17.21
CA LEU A 146 -23.54 -12.64 16.40
C LEU A 146 -23.07 -11.28 16.93
N THR A 147 -23.03 -11.09 18.26
CA THR A 147 -22.55 -9.84 18.86
C THR A 147 -21.03 -9.67 18.67
N ALA A 148 -20.24 -10.73 18.78
CA ALA A 148 -18.80 -10.69 18.52
C ALA A 148 -18.49 -10.50 17.03
N ALA A 149 -19.27 -11.10 16.13
CA ALA A 149 -19.17 -10.89 14.68
C ALA A 149 -19.53 -9.45 14.29
N VAL A 150 -20.61 -8.90 14.87
CA VAL A 150 -21.02 -7.49 14.67
C VAL A 150 -19.99 -6.50 15.25
N ASN A 151 -19.26 -6.89 16.29
CA ASN A 151 -18.19 -6.09 16.88
C ASN A 151 -16.79 -6.41 16.31
N SER A 152 -16.70 -7.29 15.31
CA SER A 152 -15.41 -7.59 14.69
C SER A 152 -14.99 -6.39 13.85
N ARG A 153 -13.85 -5.78 14.22
CA ARG A 153 -13.30 -4.68 13.43
C ARG A 153 -12.93 -5.22 12.06
N PRO A 154 -13.42 -4.61 10.96
CA PRO A 154 -13.03 -5.07 9.64
C PRO A 154 -11.53 -4.90 9.47
N TRP A 155 -10.92 -5.87 8.80
CA TRP A 155 -9.49 -5.88 8.56
C TRP A 155 -9.19 -5.95 7.07
N VAL A 156 -8.05 -5.41 6.68
CA VAL A 156 -7.54 -5.48 5.31
C VAL A 156 -6.06 -5.83 5.36
N THR A 157 -5.62 -6.74 4.50
CA THR A 157 -4.19 -6.97 4.27
C THR A 157 -3.77 -6.20 3.02
N LEU A 158 -2.76 -5.35 3.17
CA LEU A 158 -2.13 -4.61 2.10
C LEU A 158 -0.85 -5.31 1.69
N TYR A 159 -0.75 -5.68 0.43
CA TYR A 159 0.42 -6.33 -0.13
C TYR A 159 1.34 -5.30 -0.77
N SER A 160 0.83 -4.23 -1.38
CA SER A 160 1.70 -3.27 -2.08
C SER A 160 2.58 -2.46 -1.13
N HIS A 161 3.81 -2.21 -1.57
CA HIS A 161 4.75 -1.32 -0.89
C HIS A 161 4.17 0.09 -0.76
N LYS A 162 3.46 0.55 -1.79
CA LYS A 162 2.80 1.87 -1.79
C LYS A 162 1.71 1.95 -0.73
N MET A 163 0.76 1.02 -0.70
CA MET A 163 -0.33 1.07 0.28
C MET A 163 0.16 0.79 1.71
N ALA A 164 1.17 -0.08 1.88
CA ALA A 164 1.81 -0.30 3.17
C ALA A 164 2.45 0.99 3.73
N ALA A 165 3.15 1.76 2.89
CA ALA A 165 3.73 3.05 3.27
C ALA A 165 2.67 4.12 3.57
N LEU A 166 1.49 4.01 2.95
CA LEU A 166 0.38 4.94 3.16
C LEU A 166 -0.41 4.66 4.45
N LYS A 167 -0.22 3.52 5.12
CA LYS A 167 -1.02 3.09 6.28
C LYS A 167 -1.21 4.20 7.34
N SER A 168 -0.13 4.86 7.76
CA SER A 168 -0.21 5.90 8.79
C SER A 168 -0.93 7.17 8.31
N LEU A 169 -0.84 7.48 7.01
CA LEU A 169 -1.52 8.61 6.38
C LEU A 169 -3.01 8.34 6.13
N LEU A 170 -3.38 7.08 5.90
CA LEU A 170 -4.77 6.66 5.69
C LEU A 170 -5.58 6.65 6.98
N LEU A 171 -4.94 6.43 8.13
CA LEU A 171 -5.58 6.37 9.45
C LEU A 171 -5.45 7.68 10.24
N SER A 172 -4.73 8.68 9.74
CA SER A 172 -4.55 9.95 10.45
C SER A 172 -5.88 10.71 10.60
N GLU A 173 -6.05 11.42 11.72
CA GLU A 173 -7.24 12.22 11.97
C GLU A 173 -7.48 13.25 10.86
N ARG A 174 -6.40 13.95 10.47
CA ARG A 174 -6.38 14.85 9.31
C ARG A 174 -5.55 14.24 8.19
N LEU A 175 -6.17 14.09 7.02
CA LEU A 175 -5.51 13.53 5.84
C LEU A 175 -4.48 14.52 5.28
N ASN A 176 -3.24 14.07 5.11
CA ASN A 176 -2.24 14.82 4.37
C ASN A 176 -2.37 14.50 2.87
N THR A 177 -3.24 15.24 2.20
CA THR A 177 -3.61 15.02 0.79
C THR A 177 -2.40 15.09 -0.15
N HIS A 178 -1.47 16.01 0.11
CA HIS A 178 -0.24 16.13 -0.67
C HIS A 178 0.68 14.92 -0.50
N ALA A 179 0.87 14.44 0.73
CA ALA A 179 1.69 13.25 0.98
C ALA A 179 1.07 11.98 0.38
N LEU A 180 -0.26 11.83 0.46
CA LEU A 180 -0.98 10.73 -0.18
C LEU A 180 -0.77 10.73 -1.70
N GLN A 181 -0.94 11.89 -2.35
CA GLN A 181 -0.72 12.03 -3.79
C GLN A 181 0.72 11.75 -4.18
N LEU A 182 1.69 12.27 -3.42
CA LEU A 182 3.10 12.08 -3.69
C LEU A 182 3.49 10.61 -3.57
N GLN A 183 3.12 9.94 -2.48
CA GLN A 183 3.50 8.54 -2.26
C GLN A 183 2.85 7.59 -3.27
N LEU A 184 1.60 7.86 -3.66
CA LEU A 184 0.91 7.03 -4.65
C LEU A 184 1.52 7.17 -6.04
N THR A 185 1.94 8.38 -6.43
CA THR A 185 2.53 8.66 -7.75
C THR A 185 4.05 8.50 -7.80
N ALA A 186 4.70 8.32 -6.65
CA ALA A 186 6.13 8.09 -6.59
C ALA A 186 6.46 6.78 -7.29
N GLN A 187 7.31 6.83 -8.30
CA GLN A 187 7.83 5.63 -8.94
C GLN A 187 8.93 5.06 -8.04
N SER A 188 8.72 3.85 -7.52
CA SER A 188 9.77 3.14 -6.78
C SER A 188 10.85 2.71 -7.78
N GLN A 189 11.95 3.46 -7.87
CA GLN A 189 13.07 3.17 -8.78
C GLN A 189 13.90 1.98 -8.29
N LEU A 190 13.27 0.84 -8.01
CA LEU A 190 13.94 -0.36 -7.50
C LEU A 190 14.71 -1.14 -8.57
N GLN A 191 14.65 -0.73 -9.84
CA GLN A 191 15.62 -1.18 -10.84
C GLN A 191 16.79 -0.20 -10.89
N ARG A 192 17.83 -0.49 -10.09
CA ARG A 192 19.17 0.03 -10.40
C ARG A 192 19.50 -0.40 -11.82
N PRO A 193 19.88 0.51 -12.74
CA PRO A 193 20.40 0.09 -14.03
C PRO A 193 21.57 -0.86 -13.76
N GLN A 194 21.47 -2.10 -14.22
CA GLN A 194 22.63 -2.98 -14.33
C GLN A 194 23.67 -2.19 -15.12
N GLY A 195 24.74 -1.78 -14.43
CA GLY A 195 25.83 -1.04 -15.04
C GLY A 195 26.36 -1.80 -16.26
N PRO A 196 26.90 -1.10 -17.27
CA PRO A 196 27.23 -1.69 -18.54
C PRO A 196 28.11 -2.93 -18.35
N SER A 197 27.62 -4.05 -18.85
CA SER A 197 28.31 -5.34 -18.87
C SER A 197 29.72 -5.14 -19.42
N LYS A 198 30.72 -5.27 -18.54
CA LYS A 198 32.14 -5.21 -18.88
C LYS A 198 32.45 -6.41 -19.79
N LYS A 199 32.39 -6.21 -21.11
CA LYS A 199 32.89 -7.17 -22.09
C LYS A 199 34.37 -7.40 -21.79
N ARG A 200 34.71 -8.67 -21.57
CA ARG A 200 36.07 -9.18 -21.43
C ARG A 200 36.74 -9.07 -22.79
N ASP A 201 37.67 -8.12 -22.96
CA ASP A 201 38.61 -8.14 -24.07
C ASP A 201 39.84 -8.95 -23.64
N VAL A 202 40.06 -10.07 -24.32
CA VAL A 202 41.28 -10.88 -24.23
C VAL A 202 42.22 -10.38 -25.32
N ASP A 203 43.28 -9.70 -24.87
CA ASP A 203 44.65 -9.62 -25.39
C ASP A 203 44.91 -9.61 -26.93
N ASN A 204 45.43 -8.49 -27.44
CA ASN A 204 46.66 -8.54 -28.24
C ASN A 204 47.43 -7.20 -28.25
N SER A 205 48.64 -7.28 -27.72
CA SER A 205 49.76 -6.33 -27.70
C SER A 205 50.03 -5.44 -28.94
N LYS A 206 50.23 -4.11 -28.71
CA LYS A 206 51.32 -3.24 -29.23
C LYS A 206 51.15 -1.76 -28.80
N LYS A 207 52.18 -1.19 -28.15
CA LYS A 207 52.40 0.27 -27.86
C LYS A 207 53.34 0.86 -28.95
N PRO A 208 53.58 2.20 -29.09
CA PRO A 208 53.45 3.30 -28.09
C PRO A 208 52.86 4.67 -28.57
N LYS A 209 52.61 5.56 -27.59
CA LYS A 209 52.34 7.04 -27.68
C LYS A 209 53.63 7.82 -28.05
N PRO A 210 53.70 9.16 -28.37
CA PRO A 210 52.90 10.33 -27.90
C PRO A 210 52.57 11.38 -29.03
N THR A 211 51.82 12.50 -28.87
CA THR A 211 52.15 13.77 -28.19
C THR A 211 50.98 14.80 -28.20
N ALA A 212 50.82 15.51 -27.07
CA ALA A 212 50.56 16.95 -26.84
C ALA A 212 49.62 17.86 -27.69
N ARG A 213 48.86 18.70 -26.93
CA ARG A 213 48.43 20.11 -27.21
C ARG A 213 47.23 20.27 -28.19
N ALA A 214 46.19 21.07 -27.96
CA ALA A 214 46.13 22.40 -27.35
C ALA A 214 44.73 22.81 -26.84
N LYS A 215 44.72 23.69 -25.83
CA LYS A 215 43.60 24.58 -25.46
C LYS A 215 43.31 25.57 -26.60
N ARG A 216 42.03 25.85 -26.89
CA ARG A 216 41.58 27.20 -27.28
C ARG A 216 40.13 27.43 -26.84
N ALA A 217 39.97 28.41 -25.97
CA ALA A 217 38.70 29.06 -25.66
C ALA A 217 38.36 30.16 -26.70
N ARG A 218 37.15 30.73 -26.57
CA ARG A 218 36.65 32.03 -27.10
C ARG A 218 35.77 31.87 -28.36
N ARG A 219 34.56 32.47 -28.50
CA ARG A 219 34.01 33.74 -27.95
C ARG A 219 32.47 33.71 -28.01
N GLU A 220 31.80 34.36 -27.06
CA GLU A 220 30.44 34.89 -27.25
C GLU A 220 30.41 35.95 -28.35
N ARG A 221 29.31 35.96 -29.11
CA ARG A 221 28.52 37.15 -29.42
C ARG A 221 27.11 36.74 -29.79
#